data_AF-A0A0F9DXA7-F1
#
_entry.id   AF-A0A0F9DXA7-F1
#
_cell.length_a   1.000
_cell.length_b   1.000
_cell.length_c   1.000
_cell.angle_alpha   90.00
_cell.angle_beta   90.00
_cell.angle_gamma   90.00
#
_symmetry.space_group_name_H-M   'P 1'
#
loop_
_entity.id
_entity.type
_entity.pdbx_description
1 polymer ?
#
loop_
_entity_poly.entity_id
_entity_poly.type
_entity_poly.pdbx_seq_one_letter_code
_entity_poly.pdbx_strand_id
1 'polypeptide(L)'
;MTIASLQLDPNAIAYTDDEIVGKVNTASVDITRAGSVDPTARPIEAGEVDTTELAAGAVTNTKAAATLAKDNLDALADTARGYVKTSPVVGEFPVINVQRDASGNLDVDYDDVAIV
;
A
#
# COMPACT_ATOMS: atom_id res chain seq x y z
N MET A 1 3.12 12.34 -68.79
CA MET A 1 3.02 11.29 -67.76
C MET A 1 4.25 11.37 -66.90
N THR A 2 4.11 11.74 -65.63
CA THR A 2 5.20 11.69 -64.66
C THR A 2 5.23 10.30 -64.03
N ILE A 3 6.34 9.59 -64.15
CA ILE A 3 6.55 8.35 -63.39
C ILE A 3 6.77 8.76 -61.94
N ALA A 4 5.89 8.32 -61.05
CA ALA A 4 6.14 8.40 -59.62
C ALA A 4 7.26 7.41 -59.29
N SER A 5 8.40 7.90 -58.83
CA SER A 5 9.49 7.06 -58.36
C SER A 5 9.27 6.67 -56.90
N LEU A 6 9.20 5.36 -56.62
CA LEU A 6 9.27 4.82 -55.27
C LEU A 6 10.74 4.50 -54.96
N GLN A 7 11.35 5.26 -54.05
CA GLN A 7 12.67 4.92 -53.52
C GLN A 7 12.46 4.00 -52.31
N LEU A 8 12.84 2.73 -52.46
CA LEU A 8 12.97 1.83 -51.30
C LEU A 8 14.16 2.29 -50.45
N ASP A 9 14.12 2.03 -49.14
CA ASP A 9 15.23 2.37 -48.25
C ASP A 9 16.53 1.69 -48.73
N PRO A 10 17.54 2.47 -49.17
CA PRO A 10 18.79 1.90 -49.67
C PRO A 10 19.62 1.21 -48.58
N ASN A 11 19.27 1.38 -47.30
CA ASN A 11 19.94 0.75 -46.16
C ASN A 11 19.15 -0.44 -45.59
N ALA A 12 18.08 -0.89 -46.26
CA ALA A 12 17.29 -2.02 -45.80
C ALA A 12 18.16 -3.29 -45.74
N ILE A 13 18.25 -3.89 -44.55
CA ILE A 13 18.96 -5.15 -44.32
C ILE A 13 18.02 -6.30 -44.68
N ALA A 14 18.49 -7.23 -45.51
CA ALA A 14 17.79 -8.48 -45.76
C ALA A 14 17.93 -9.41 -44.55
N TYR A 15 16.80 -9.88 -44.04
CA TYR A 15 16.76 -10.89 -42.97
C TYR A 15 16.26 -12.21 -43.53
N THR A 16 16.84 -13.29 -43.06
CA THR A 16 16.29 -14.64 -43.20
C THR A 16 15.01 -14.79 -42.38
N ASP A 17 14.17 -15.76 -42.74
CA ASP A 17 12.93 -16.04 -42.03
C ASP A 17 13.20 -16.30 -40.53
N ASP A 18 14.27 -17.03 -40.20
CA ASP A 18 14.68 -17.31 -38.82
C ASP A 18 15.09 -16.05 -38.04
N GLU A 19 15.77 -15.09 -38.68
CA GLU A 19 16.13 -13.81 -38.05
C GLU A 19 14.89 -12.94 -37.79
N ILE A 20 13.90 -12.96 -38.69
CA ILE A 20 12.62 -12.28 -38.46
C ILE A 20 11.87 -12.92 -37.29
N VAL A 21 11.79 -14.26 -37.24
CA VAL A 21 11.18 -14.98 -36.12
C VAL A 21 11.88 -14.65 -34.80
N GLY A 22 13.21 -14.65 -34.79
CA GLY A 22 14.01 -14.31 -33.60
C GLY A 22 13.75 -12.89 -33.09
N LYS A 23 13.62 -11.91 -34.01
CA LYS A 23 13.30 -10.52 -33.66
C LYS A 23 11.89 -10.37 -33.11
N VAL A 24 10.89 -11.00 -33.73
CA VAL A 24 9.50 -10.97 -33.27
C VAL A 24 9.37 -11.57 -31.87
N ASN A 25 10.01 -12.72 -31.65
CA ASN A 25 9.98 -13.38 -30.35
C ASN A 25 10.66 -12.54 -29.27
N THR A 26 11.82 -11.94 -29.57
CA THR A 26 12.50 -11.01 -28.65
C THR A 26 11.61 -9.81 -28.30
N ALA A 27 11.01 -9.16 -29.30
CA ALA A 27 10.13 -8.01 -29.08
C ALA A 27 8.86 -8.38 -28.29
N SER A 28 8.33 -9.58 -28.47
CA SER A 28 7.15 -10.06 -27.76
C SER A 28 7.43 -10.37 -26.28
N VAL A 29 8.67 -10.74 -25.94
CA VAL A 29 9.11 -10.92 -24.55
C VAL A 29 9.17 -9.59 -23.80
N ASP A 30 9.45 -8.48 -24.48
CA ASP A 30 9.46 -7.13 -23.89
C ASP A 30 8.05 -6.52 -23.71
N ILE A 31 7.01 -7.14 -24.30
CA ILE A 31 5.61 -6.80 -24.03
C ILE A 31 5.23 -7.44 -22.69
N THR A 32 5.56 -6.75 -21.59
CA THR A 32 4.97 -7.10 -20.30
C THR A 32 3.46 -6.85 -20.38
N ARG A 33 2.66 -7.79 -19.87
CA ARG A 33 1.19 -7.78 -19.93
C ARG A 33 0.58 -6.45 -19.44
N ALA A 34 1.22 -5.83 -18.44
CA ALA A 34 0.86 -4.53 -17.89
C ALA A 34 0.96 -3.36 -18.88
N GLY A 35 1.79 -3.46 -19.93
CA GLY A 35 1.90 -2.47 -21.01
C GLY A 35 1.14 -2.82 -22.29
N SER A 36 0.56 -4.02 -22.37
CA SER A 36 -0.11 -4.55 -23.57
C SER A 36 -1.56 -4.08 -23.72
N VAL A 37 -2.21 -3.72 -22.62
CA VAL A 37 -3.62 -3.32 -22.60
C VAL A 37 -3.82 -2.10 -21.72
N ASP A 38 -4.66 -1.18 -22.19
CA ASP A 38 -5.16 -0.09 -21.35
C ASP A 38 -5.97 -0.72 -20.19
N PRO A 39 -5.76 -0.32 -18.92
CA PRO A 39 -6.53 -0.84 -17.78
C PRO A 39 -8.05 -0.68 -17.91
N THR A 40 -8.52 0.24 -18.77
CA THR A 40 -9.94 0.43 -19.08
C THR A 40 -10.47 -0.53 -20.14
N ALA A 41 -9.59 -1.18 -20.92
CA ALA A 41 -9.99 -2.18 -21.92
C ALA A 41 -10.41 -3.51 -21.29
N ARG A 42 -9.93 -3.81 -20.08
CA ARG A 42 -10.48 -4.89 -19.24
C ARG A 42 -10.14 -4.65 -17.76
N PRO A 43 -11.13 -4.61 -16.85
CA PRO A 43 -10.87 -4.59 -15.43
C PRO A 43 -10.01 -5.80 -15.02
N ILE A 44 -9.04 -5.58 -14.14
CA ILE A 44 -8.19 -6.65 -13.60
C ILE A 44 -9.05 -7.57 -12.73
N GLU A 45 -9.05 -8.87 -13.03
CA GLU A 45 -9.77 -9.87 -12.23
C GLU A 45 -8.96 -10.32 -11.00
N ALA A 46 -9.64 -10.89 -10.00
CA ALA A 46 -8.98 -11.39 -8.79
C ALA A 46 -7.98 -12.51 -9.13
N GLY A 47 -6.73 -12.36 -8.69
CA GLY A 47 -5.66 -13.34 -8.93
C GLY A 47 -5.00 -13.24 -10.31
N GLU A 48 -5.39 -12.26 -11.14
CA GLU A 48 -4.78 -12.02 -12.45
C GLU A 48 -3.39 -11.37 -12.33
N VAL A 49 -3.08 -10.68 -11.23
CA VAL A 49 -1.75 -10.13 -10.95
C VAL A 49 -1.09 -10.95 -9.85
N ASP A 50 0.08 -11.51 -10.12
CA ASP A 50 0.83 -12.29 -9.13
C ASP A 50 1.82 -11.42 -8.32
N THR A 51 2.43 -12.01 -7.30
CA THR A 51 3.39 -11.31 -6.42
C THR A 51 4.72 -10.99 -7.09
N THR A 52 5.00 -11.58 -8.26
CA THR A 52 6.21 -11.34 -9.05
C THR A 52 6.01 -10.12 -9.97
N GLU A 53 4.81 -9.95 -10.52
CA GLU A 53 4.39 -8.78 -11.30
C GLU A 53 4.20 -7.54 -10.43
N LEU A 54 3.84 -7.72 -9.15
CA LEU A 54 3.64 -6.63 -8.21
C LEU A 54 4.98 -6.24 -7.57
N ALA A 55 5.54 -5.09 -7.94
CA ALA A 55 6.83 -4.62 -7.43
C ALA A 55 6.91 -4.77 -5.89
N ALA A 56 8.03 -5.29 -5.39
CA ALA A 56 8.24 -5.53 -3.97
C ALA A 56 8.03 -4.22 -3.17
N GLY A 57 6.90 -4.12 -2.47
CA GLY A 57 6.47 -2.93 -1.74
C GLY A 57 5.14 -2.31 -2.19
N ALA A 58 4.60 -2.70 -3.35
CA ALA A 58 3.30 -2.21 -3.81
C ALA A 58 2.12 -2.72 -2.96
N VAL A 59 2.23 -3.93 -2.41
CA VAL A 59 1.22 -4.53 -1.49
C VAL A 59 1.52 -4.21 -0.03
N THR A 60 2.80 -4.10 0.30
CA THR A 60 3.24 -3.82 1.67
C THR A 60 3.17 -2.32 1.89
N ASN A 61 1.98 -1.82 2.20
CA ASN A 61 1.85 -0.51 2.82
C ASN A 61 2.45 -0.64 4.24
N THR A 62 3.76 -0.43 4.37
CA THR A 62 4.48 -0.53 5.66
C THR A 62 3.87 0.40 6.72
N LYS A 63 3.22 1.50 6.30
CA LYS A 63 2.44 2.38 7.17
C LYS A 63 1.13 1.72 7.63
N ALA A 64 0.47 0.97 6.74
CA ALA A 64 -0.71 0.16 7.08
C ALA A 64 -0.43 -0.92 8.13
N ALA A 65 0.73 -1.59 8.06
CA ALA A 65 1.02 -2.71 8.96
C ALA A 65 1.31 -2.28 10.41
N ALA A 66 1.91 -1.10 10.62
CA ALA A 66 2.33 -0.68 11.95
C ALA A 66 1.36 0.30 12.64
N THR A 67 0.76 1.24 11.90
CA THR A 67 -0.02 2.31 12.53
C THR A 67 -1.51 2.10 12.45
N LEU A 68 -2.07 1.43 11.44
CA LEU A 68 -3.54 1.32 11.32
C LEU A 68 -4.19 0.60 12.49
N ALA A 69 -3.59 -0.48 13.00
CA ALA A 69 -4.14 -1.17 14.17
C ALA A 69 -4.17 -0.25 15.40
N LYS A 70 -3.11 0.55 15.58
CA LYS A 70 -3.02 1.54 16.64
C LYS A 70 -3.99 2.71 16.43
N ASP A 71 -4.07 3.24 15.21
CA ASP A 71 -4.90 4.38 14.83
C ASP A 71 -6.39 4.02 14.93
N ASN A 72 -6.78 2.81 14.51
CA ASN A 72 -8.13 2.29 14.68
C ASN A 72 -8.49 2.11 16.16
N LEU A 73 -7.54 1.66 16.97
CA LEU A 73 -7.76 1.49 18.40
C LEU A 73 -7.87 2.85 19.10
N ASP A 74 -7.00 3.80 18.74
CA ASP A 74 -7.02 5.18 19.26
C ASP A 74 -8.28 5.97 18.81
N ALA A 75 -8.93 5.56 17.71
CA ALA A 75 -10.18 6.16 17.25
C ALA A 75 -11.43 5.67 18.02
N LEU A 76 -11.33 4.57 18.78
CA LEU A 76 -12.42 4.07 19.60
C LEU A 76 -12.53 4.88 20.90
N ALA A 77 -13.76 5.11 21.34
CA ALA A 77 -14.01 5.62 22.68
C ALA A 77 -13.45 4.66 23.75
N ASP A 78 -13.02 5.19 24.89
CA ASP A 78 -12.37 4.45 25.97
C ASP A 78 -13.21 3.26 26.46
N THR A 79 -14.54 3.41 26.47
CA THR A 79 -15.49 2.35 26.80
C THR A 79 -15.49 1.18 25.81
N ALA A 80 -15.25 1.45 24.52
CA ALA A 80 -15.15 0.41 23.48
C ALA A 80 -13.75 -0.21 23.40
N ARG A 81 -12.72 0.56 23.77
CA ARG A 81 -11.31 0.12 23.80
C ARG A 81 -10.97 -0.73 25.03
N GLY A 82 -11.69 -0.56 26.13
CA GLY A 82 -11.52 -1.33 27.37
C GLY A 82 -10.34 -0.91 28.23
N TYR A 83 -9.63 0.17 27.85
CA TYR A 83 -8.58 0.79 28.63
C TYR A 83 -8.46 2.29 28.31
N VAL A 84 -8.00 3.08 29.27
CA VAL A 84 -7.68 4.51 29.08
C VAL A 84 -6.25 4.64 28.57
N LYS A 85 -6.02 5.50 27.57
CA LYS A 85 -4.66 5.77 27.04
C LYS A 85 -4.21 7.11 27.57
N THR A 86 -3.20 7.08 28.42
CA THR A 86 -2.49 8.28 28.88
C THR A 86 -1.21 8.45 28.05
N SER A 87 -0.80 9.69 27.78
CA SER A 87 0.48 9.98 27.13
C SER A 87 1.21 11.10 27.87
N PRO A 88 1.66 10.84 29.12
CA PRO A 88 2.36 11.84 29.90
C PRO A 88 3.76 12.06 29.33
N VAL A 89 4.11 13.31 29.05
CA VAL A 89 5.48 13.71 28.65
C VAL A 89 6.33 13.97 29.90
N VAL A 90 5.71 14.56 30.94
CA VAL A 90 6.15 14.69 32.35
C VAL A 90 4.86 14.93 33.18
N GLY A 91 4.81 14.55 34.46
CA GLY A 91 3.73 14.96 35.38
C GLY A 91 3.14 13.87 36.29
N GLU A 92 2.52 14.28 37.39
CA GLU A 92 1.66 13.46 38.25
C GLU A 92 0.18 13.67 37.87
N PHE A 93 -0.64 12.63 37.91
CA PHE A 93 -2.09 12.78 37.71
C PHE A 93 -2.74 13.24 39.02
N PRO A 94 -3.51 14.34 39.02
CA PRO A 94 -4.27 14.78 40.18
C PRO A 94 -5.20 13.67 40.67
N VAL A 95 -5.26 13.48 41.98
CA VAL A 95 -6.30 12.65 42.61
C VAL A 95 -7.59 13.45 42.64
N ILE A 96 -8.62 12.97 41.93
CA ILE A 96 -9.93 13.63 41.89
C ILE A 96 -10.85 13.15 43.01
N ASN A 97 -10.66 11.91 43.48
CA ASN A 97 -11.47 11.33 44.55
C ASN A 97 -10.70 10.24 45.29
N VAL A 98 -10.93 10.14 46.60
CA VAL A 98 -10.42 9.07 47.45
C VAL A 98 -11.58 8.52 48.25
N GLN A 99 -11.87 7.24 48.08
CA GLN A 99 -12.99 6.58 48.73
C GLN A 99 -12.58 5.22 49.31
N ARG A 100 -13.49 4.59 50.05
CA ARG A 100 -13.37 3.18 50.42
C ARG A 100 -14.32 2.36 49.57
N ASP A 101 -13.84 1.26 49.01
CA ASP A 101 -14.68 0.31 48.30
C ASP A 101 -15.60 -0.45 49.28
N ALA A 102 -16.50 -1.28 48.73
CA ALA A 102 -17.40 -2.11 49.52
C ALA A 102 -16.69 -3.15 50.41
N SER A 103 -15.41 -3.42 50.16
CA SER A 103 -14.56 -4.32 50.94
C SER A 103 -13.74 -3.55 52.01
N GLY A 104 -13.86 -2.23 52.06
CA GLY A 104 -13.13 -1.36 52.98
C GLY A 104 -11.72 -0.98 52.51
N ASN A 105 -11.31 -1.36 51.29
CA ASN A 105 -10.01 -0.99 50.73
C ASN A 105 -10.02 0.47 50.26
N LEU A 106 -8.85 1.09 50.23
CA LEU A 106 -8.69 2.42 49.67
C LEU A 106 -8.81 2.35 48.14
N ASP A 107 -9.68 3.17 47.58
CA ASP A 107 -9.87 3.35 46.14
C ASP A 107 -9.58 4.81 45.77
N VAL A 108 -8.85 5.02 44.67
CA VAL A 108 -8.31 6.33 44.28
C VAL A 108 -8.59 6.57 42.80
N ASP A 109 -9.41 7.58 42.52
CA ASP A 109 -9.69 8.04 41.17
C ASP A 109 -8.69 9.15 40.80
N TYR A 110 -8.11 9.03 39.60
CA TYR A 110 -7.17 10.00 39.05
C TYR A 110 -7.80 10.77 37.88
N ASP A 111 -7.41 12.03 37.71
CA ASP A 111 -7.74 12.85 36.54
C ASP A 111 -7.08 12.26 35.27
N ASP A 112 -7.64 12.53 34.10
CA ASP A 112 -7.06 12.12 32.81
C ASP A 112 -6.05 13.14 32.24
N VAL A 113 -5.90 14.29 32.90
CA VAL A 113 -4.92 15.34 32.60
C VAL A 113 -3.78 15.35 33.62
N ALA A 114 -2.54 15.17 33.17
CA ALA A 114 -1.35 15.27 34.04
C ALA A 114 -1.03 16.73 34.41
N ILE A 115 -0.54 16.96 35.64
CA ILE A 115 0.02 18.25 36.06
C ILE A 115 1.44 18.39 35.49
N VAL A 116 1.72 19.50 34.81
CA VAL A 116 3.04 19.82 34.21
C VAL A 116 4.00 20.40 35.24
#